data_AF-A0A645I433-F1
#
_entry.id   AF-A0A645I433-F1
#
_cell.length_a   1.000
_cell.length_b   1.000
_cell.length_c   1.000
_cell.angle_alpha   90.00
_cell.angle_beta   90.00
_cell.angle_gamma   90.00
#
_symmetry.space_group_name_H-M   'P 1'
#
loop_
_entity.id
_entity.type
_entity.pdbx_description
1 polymer ?
#
loop_
_entity_poly.entity_id
_entity_poly.type
_entity_poly.pdbx_seq_one_letter_code
_entity_poly.pdbx_strand_id
1 'polypeptide(L)'
;MGVARRQFSLQGEWDLPGVNGLTLTSRVNAVGDVYADSANLTRVPGWTTYELGLRYATKAGGMPMTLRASVQNVGDKRYWRQGAYAATPGMPRTLAVSSTFEF
;
A
#
# COMPACT_ATOMS: atom_id res chain seq x y z
N MET A 1 1.17 -15.17 20.06
CA MET A 1 2.12 -14.14 19.59
C MET A 1 1.76 -13.76 18.16
N GLY A 2 2.18 -12.58 17.67
CA GLY A 2 2.27 -12.35 16.23
C GLY A 2 1.11 -11.67 15.50
N VAL A 3 0.03 -11.21 16.17
CA VAL A 3 -1.04 -10.44 15.50
C VAL A 3 -1.34 -9.17 16.28
N ALA A 4 -1.43 -8.04 15.57
CA ALA A 4 -1.77 -6.76 16.18
C ALA A 4 -3.22 -6.77 16.64
N ARG A 5 -3.46 -6.35 17.89
CA ARG A 5 -4.81 -6.23 18.46
C ARG A 5 -5.68 -5.20 17.71
N ARG A 6 -5.04 -4.26 17.01
CA ARG A 6 -5.70 -3.20 16.25
C ARG A 6 -5.09 -3.13 14.86
N GLN A 7 -5.91 -3.26 13.84
CA GLN A 7 -5.53 -3.09 12.45
C GLN A 7 -6.61 -2.27 11.76
N PHE A 8 -6.19 -1.34 10.91
CA PHE A 8 -7.08 -0.49 10.15
C PHE A 8 -6.55 -0.35 8.73
N SER A 9 -7.43 -0.51 7.75
CA SER A 9 -7.13 -0.27 6.36
C SER A 9 -8.27 0.52 5.75
N LEU A 10 -7.93 1.61 5.07
CA LEU A 10 -8.87 2.45 4.33
C LEU A 10 -8.33 2.66 2.93
N GLN A 11 -9.20 2.53 1.94
CA GLN A 11 -8.88 2.81 0.55
C GLN A 11 -9.93 3.77 -0.01
N GLY A 12 -9.47 4.76 -0.77
CA GLY A 12 -10.32 5.71 -1.46
C GLY A 12 -9.90 5.83 -2.92
N GLU A 13 -10.88 5.96 -3.80
CA GLU A 13 -10.69 6.28 -5.21
C GLU A 13 -11.42 7.59 -5.54
N TRP A 14 -10.81 8.40 -6.39
CA TRP A 14 -11.40 9.64 -6.87
C TRP A 14 -11.17 9.80 -8.37
N ASP A 15 -12.26 9.75 -9.14
CA ASP A 15 -12.22 10.05 -10.57
C ASP A 15 -12.02 11.56 -10.76
N LEU A 16 -10.94 11.93 -11.45
CA LEU A 16 -10.52 13.31 -11.59
C LEU A 16 -11.45 14.07 -12.55
N PRO A 17 -12.19 15.09 -12.09
CA PRO A 17 -13.03 15.89 -12.96
C PRO A 17 -12.19 16.57 -14.05
N GLY A 18 -12.64 16.48 -15.31
CA GLY A 18 -11.96 17.09 -16.45
C GLY A 18 -10.95 16.19 -17.17
N VAL A 19 -10.66 14.97 -16.67
CA VAL A 19 -9.84 13.98 -17.38
C VAL A 19 -10.56 12.63 -17.43
N ASN A 20 -11.18 12.34 -18.57
CA ASN A 20 -11.92 11.09 -18.75
C ASN A 20 -11.01 9.86 -18.60
N GLY A 21 -11.40 8.93 -17.73
CA GLY A 21 -10.69 7.68 -17.50
C GLY A 21 -9.54 7.75 -16.49
N LEU A 22 -9.28 8.92 -15.88
CA LEU A 22 -8.23 9.07 -14.86
C LEU A 22 -8.80 9.01 -13.45
N THR A 23 -8.33 8.05 -12.65
CA THR A 23 -8.67 7.86 -11.24
C THR A 23 -7.42 8.05 -10.37
N LEU A 24 -7.51 8.86 -9.33
CA LEU A 24 -6.56 8.91 -8.23
C LEU A 24 -6.94 7.86 -7.18
N THR A 25 -5.98 7.07 -6.72
CA THR A 25 -6.17 6.08 -5.66
C THR A 25 -5.34 6.44 -4.43
N SER A 26 -5.88 6.18 -3.25
CA SER A 26 -5.19 6.37 -1.99
C SER A 26 -5.49 5.21 -1.05
N ARG A 27 -4.50 4.81 -0.26
CA ARG A 27 -4.67 3.79 0.77
C ARG A 27 -3.93 4.19 2.04
N VAL A 28 -4.55 3.96 3.18
CA VAL A 28 -3.93 4.05 4.51
C VAL A 28 -3.95 2.66 5.12
N ASN A 29 -2.82 2.22 5.65
CA ASN A 29 -2.71 0.98 6.40
C ASN A 29 -2.06 1.27 7.75
N ALA A 30 -2.78 1.00 8.85
CA ALA A 30 -2.30 1.18 10.20
C ALA A 30 -2.36 -0.14 10.96
N VAL A 31 -1.22 -0.55 11.51
CA VAL A 31 -1.07 -1.76 12.30
C VAL A 31 -0.58 -1.36 13.68
N GLY A 32 -1.33 -1.76 14.71
CA GLY A 32 -0.95 -1.56 16.11
C GLY A 32 0.30 -2.35 16.48
N ASP A 33 0.78 -2.13 17.70
CA ASP A 33 1.91 -2.88 18.22
C ASP A 33 1.63 -4.38 18.35
N VAL A 34 2.71 -5.16 18.27
CA VAL A 34 2.69 -6.62 18.42
C VAL A 34 3.77 -7.06 19.39
N TYR A 35 3.47 -8.11 20.15
CA TYR A 35 4.48 -8.81 20.94
C TYR A 35 5.14 -9.91 20.10
N ALA A 36 6.47 -9.90 20.09
CA ALA A 36 7.30 -10.85 19.35
C ALA A 36 7.53 -12.17 20.11
N ASP A 37 7.32 -12.17 21.43
CA ASP A 37 7.42 -13.34 22.31
C ASP A 37 6.11 -13.58 23.11
N SER A 38 5.96 -14.78 23.69
CA SER A 38 4.76 -15.22 24.43
C SER A 38 4.78 -14.76 25.87
N ALA A 39 5.96 -14.41 26.37
CA ALA A 39 6.14 -13.77 27.67
C ALA A 39 5.73 -12.28 27.62
N ASN A 40 5.42 -11.75 26.43
CA ASN A 40 5.09 -10.35 26.14
C ASN A 40 6.18 -9.36 26.59
N LEU A 41 7.46 -9.76 26.50
CA LEU A 41 8.59 -8.93 26.92
C LEU A 41 9.09 -8.02 25.79
N THR A 42 9.00 -8.48 24.54
CA THR A 42 9.51 -7.80 23.36
C THR A 42 8.36 -7.24 22.53
N ARG A 43 8.24 -5.92 22.52
CA ARG A 43 7.20 -5.20 21.77
C ARG A 43 7.77 -4.61 20.49
N VAL A 44 7.16 -4.96 19.36
CA VAL A 44 7.41 -4.31 18.07
C VAL A 44 6.41 -3.15 17.93
N PRO A 45 6.89 -1.91 17.76
CA PRO A 45 6.01 -0.76 17.61
C PRO A 45 5.08 -0.89 16.40
N GLY A 46 3.86 -0.40 16.56
CA GLY A 46 2.93 -0.24 15.45
C GLY A 46 3.45 0.74 14.40
N TRP A 47 2.83 0.71 13.22
CA TRP A 47 3.22 1.51 12.08
C TRP A 47 2.00 1.95 11.27
N THR A 48 2.18 3.01 10.48
CA THR A 48 1.20 3.48 9.52
C THR A 48 1.92 3.80 8.23
N THR A 49 1.44 3.25 7.11
CA THR A 49 1.92 3.57 5.77
C THR A 49 0.78 4.12 4.92
N TYR A 50 1.18 4.94 3.94
CA TYR A 50 0.30 5.55 2.97
C TYR A 50 0.73 5.09 1.58
N GLU A 51 -0.24 4.77 0.74
CA GLU A 51 -0.02 4.53 -0.69
C GLU A 51 -0.85 5.54 -1.48
N LEU A 52 -0.26 6.04 -2.56
CA LEU A 52 -0.93 6.89 -3.53
C LEU A 52 -0.72 6.31 -4.92
N GLY A 53 -1.72 6.41 -5.78
CA GLY A 53 -1.62 5.91 -7.14
C GLY A 53 -2.53 6.62 -8.12
N LEU A 54 -2.29 6.34 -9.39
CA LEU A 54 -3.05 6.80 -10.53
C LEU A 54 -3.42 5.57 -11.37
N ARG A 55 -4.66 5.54 -11.85
CA ARG A 55 -5.15 4.59 -12.85
C ARG A 55 -5.70 5.39 -14.02
N TYR A 56 -5.23 5.10 -15.23
CA TYR A 56 -5.70 5.77 -16.44
C TYR A 56 -6.18 4.75 -17.46
N ALA A 57 -7.49 4.71 -17.68
CA ALA A 57 -8.13 3.92 -18.72
C ALA A 57 -8.21 4.75 -20.01
N THR A 58 -7.56 4.27 -21.07
CA THR A 58 -7.46 4.97 -22.35
C THR A 58 -7.42 3.96 -23.51
N LYS A 59 -7.19 4.43 -24.73
CA LYS A 59 -6.95 3.59 -25.90
C LYS A 59 -5.57 3.87 -26.48
N ALA A 60 -4.86 2.83 -26.85
CA ALA A 60 -3.60 2.90 -27.58
C ALA A 60 -3.75 2.16 -28.92
N GLY A 61 -3.60 2.87 -30.04
CA GLY A 61 -3.79 2.26 -31.37
C GLY A 61 -5.21 1.70 -31.60
N GLY A 62 -6.23 2.29 -30.95
CA GLY A 62 -7.62 1.82 -31.02
C GLY A 62 -7.99 0.74 -30.00
N MET A 63 -7.01 0.12 -29.34
CA MET A 63 -7.20 -0.96 -28.38
C MET A 63 -7.32 -0.43 -26.94
N PRO A 64 -8.28 -0.92 -26.12
CA PRO A 64 -8.39 -0.53 -24.72
C PRO A 64 -7.11 -0.85 -23.93
N MET A 65 -6.68 0.12 -23.12
CA MET A 65 -5.46 0.04 -22.31
C MET A 65 -5.69 0.68 -20.95
N THR A 66 -5.18 0.05 -19.89
CA THR A 66 -5.12 0.64 -18.55
C THR A 66 -3.68 0.84 -18.11
N LEU A 67 -3.31 2.09 -17.82
CA LEU A 67 -2.05 2.46 -17.17
C LEU A 67 -2.26 2.58 -15.66
N ARG A 68 -1.30 2.10 -14.88
CA ARG A 68 -1.29 2.25 -13.43
C ARG A 68 0.09 2.69 -12.96
N ALA A 69 0.11 3.67 -12.07
CA ALA A 69 1.31 4.07 -11.35
C ALA A 69 0.97 4.17 -9.86
N SER A 70 1.80 3.64 -8.98
CA SER A 70 1.60 3.75 -7.54
C SER A 70 2.90 3.87 -6.77
N VAL A 71 2.86 4.65 -5.70
CA VAL A 71 3.93 4.77 -4.72
C VAL A 71 3.45 4.18 -3.41
N GLN A 72 4.09 3.10 -2.99
CA GLN A 72 3.87 2.49 -1.69
C GLN A 72 4.78 3.13 -0.65
N ASN A 73 4.31 3.21 0.60
CA ASN A 73 5.03 3.84 1.71
C ASN A 73 5.53 5.25 1.34
N VAL A 74 4.60 6.13 0.92
CA VAL A 74 4.91 7.49 0.45
C VAL A 74 5.71 8.28 1.49
N GLY A 75 5.40 8.11 2.78
CA GLY A 75 6.13 8.76 3.87
C GLY A 75 7.54 8.21 4.14
N ASP A 76 7.99 7.19 3.41
CA ASP A 76 9.25 6.47 3.61
C ASP A 76 9.45 6.04 5.08
N LYS A 77 8.37 5.55 5.70
CA LYS A 77 8.39 5.11 7.08
C LYS A 77 9.34 3.91 7.20
N ARG A 78 10.32 4.00 8.08
CA ARG A 78 11.12 2.86 8.53
C ARG A 78 10.40 2.20 9.70
N TYR A 79 10.10 0.92 9.57
CA TYR A 79 9.37 0.15 10.57
C TYR A 79 9.77 -1.32 10.51
N TRP A 80 9.43 -2.04 11.57
CA TRP A 80 9.60 -3.48 11.67
C TRP A 80 8.25 -4.16 11.58
N ARG A 81 8.20 -5.31 10.92
CA ARG A 81 7.04 -6.19 10.82
C ARG A 81 7.36 -7.48 11.52
N GLN A 82 6.46 -7.98 12.36
CA GLN A 82 6.64 -9.29 12.96
C GLN A 82 6.41 -10.38 11.89
N GLY A 83 7.46 -11.13 11.55
CA GLY A 83 7.38 -12.35 10.76
C GLY A 83 7.17 -13.58 11.62
N ALA A 84 7.13 -14.76 10.99
CA ALA A 84 6.91 -16.04 11.68
C ALA A 84 8.01 -16.38 12.69
N TYR A 85 9.26 -16.00 12.41
CA TYR A 85 10.43 -16.36 13.24
C TYR A 85 11.16 -15.14 13.83
N ALA A 86 11.11 -13.99 13.15
CA ALA A 86 11.79 -12.76 13.58
C ALA A 86 11.09 -11.53 13.01
N ALA A 87 11.37 -10.38 13.61
CA ALA A 87 10.98 -9.10 13.05
C ALA A 87 11.82 -8.80 11.79
N THR A 88 11.16 -8.41 10.70
CA THR A 88 11.79 -8.05 9.43
C THR A 88 11.55 -6.57 9.11
N PRO A 89 12.45 -5.91 8.37
CA PRO A 89 12.21 -4.54 7.94
C PRO A 89 10.97 -4.48 7.04
N GLY A 90 10.18 -3.42 7.22
CA GLY A 90 9.09 -3.07 6.32
C GLY A 90 9.58 -2.69 4.93
N MET A 91 8.68 -2.69 3.94
CA MET A 91 9.05 -2.31 2.58
C MET A 91 9.45 -0.82 2.53
N PRO A 92 10.55 -0.48 1.85
CA PRO A 92 10.93 0.92 1.63
C PRO A 92 9.91 1.59 0.69
N ARG A 93 10.02 2.92 0.54
CA ARG A 93 9.26 3.63 -0.49
C ARG A 93 9.50 2.96 -1.86
N THR A 94 8.42 2.53 -2.51
CA THR A 94 8.49 1.72 -3.74
C THR A 94 7.56 2.30 -4.79
N LEU A 95 8.09 2.60 -5.97
CA LEU A 95 7.33 3.01 -7.15
C LEU A 95 7.06 1.78 -8.03
N ALA A 96 5.81 1.58 -8.42
CA ALA A 96 5.40 0.56 -9.39
C ALA A 96 4.65 1.21 -10.54
N VAL A 97 4.99 0.82 -11.77
CA VAL A 97 4.30 1.25 -12.99
C VAL A 97 3.94 0.01 -13.79
N SER A 98 2.70 -0.06 -14.28
CA SER A 98 2.24 -1.16 -15.12
C SER A 98 1.26 -0.70 -16.19
N SER A 99 1.19 -1.48 -17.25
CA SER A 99 0.25 -1.32 -18.36
C SER A 99 -0.45 -2.64 -18.64
N THR A 100 -1.77 -2.61 -18.82
CA THR A 100 -2.57 -3.76 -19.24
C THR A 100 -3.28 -3.41 -20.54
N PHE A 101 -3.26 -4.33 -21.51
CA PHE A 101 -3.97 -4.20 -22.77
C PHE A 101 -5.06 -5.29 -22.86
N GLU A 102 -6.19 -4.95 -23.48
CA GLU A 102 -7.30 -5.88 -23.73
C GLU A 102 -7.40 -6.13 -25.24
N PHE A 103 -7.27 -7.40 -25.67
CA PHE A 103 -7.24 -7.83 -27.07
C PHE A 103 -8.57 -8.46 -27.50
#